data_AF-A0A852HSJ3-F1
#
_entry.id   AF-A0A852HSJ3-F1
#
_cell.length_a   1.000
_cell.length_b   1.000
_cell.length_c   1.000
_cell.angle_alpha   90.00
_cell.angle_beta   90.00
_cell.angle_gamma   90.00
#
_symmetry.space_group_name_H-M   'P 1'
#
loop_
_entity.id
_entity.type
_entity.pdbx_description
1 polymer ?
#
loop_
_entity_poly.entity_id
_entity_poly.type
_entity_poly.pdbx_seq_one_letter_code
_entity_poly.pdbx_strand_id
1 'polypeptide(L)'
;MAEPKLRVNAAFAERYGRYRRREELQRLRDRYGDTGDSGDSDSSESSGDDVVSWGAGGGSRGPSDPPDPPPCQALDPREEREFYRTLALLKTRDPRIYREDTTFYTREEEEEEEEGEEERPAKPMFLKDYERKVVLEKEG
;
A
#
# COMPACT_ATOMS: atom_id res chain seq x y z
N MET A 1 44.65 16.90 -13.41
CA MET A 1 43.28 16.82 -13.98
C MET A 1 42.39 17.71 -13.14
N ALA A 2 41.48 18.49 -13.72
CA ALA A 2 40.59 19.38 -12.96
C ALA A 2 39.32 18.63 -12.53
N GLU A 3 38.94 18.74 -11.25
CA GLU A 3 37.74 18.10 -10.71
C GLU A 3 36.47 18.89 -11.07
N PRO A 4 35.37 18.22 -11.44
CA PRO A 4 34.12 18.89 -11.77
C PRO A 4 33.44 19.46 -10.52
N LYS A 5 33.20 20.77 -10.50
CA LYS A 5 32.49 21.47 -9.42
C LYS A 5 30.98 21.36 -9.60
N LEU A 6 30.34 20.56 -8.74
CA LEU A 6 28.88 20.43 -8.69
C LEU A 6 28.23 21.72 -8.15
N ARG A 7 27.13 22.17 -8.78
CA ARG A 7 26.32 23.31 -8.33
C ARG A 7 24.93 22.81 -7.97
N VAL A 8 24.48 23.07 -6.75
CA VAL A 8 23.17 22.62 -6.25
C VAL A 8 22.16 23.76 -6.37
N ASN A 9 20.93 23.44 -6.81
CA ASN A 9 19.83 24.39 -6.83
C ASN A 9 19.07 24.38 -5.49
N ALA A 10 19.40 25.33 -4.62
CA ALA A 10 18.80 25.44 -3.28
C ALA A 10 17.28 25.67 -3.33
N ALA A 11 16.80 26.55 -4.21
CA ALA A 11 15.37 26.83 -4.36
C ALA A 11 14.57 25.60 -4.81
N PHE A 12 15.17 24.73 -5.64
CA PHE A 12 14.56 23.46 -6.00
C PHE A 12 14.52 22.48 -4.82
N ALA A 13 15.61 22.37 -4.04
CA ALA A 13 15.67 21.49 -2.87
C ALA A 13 14.60 21.85 -1.83
N GLU A 14 14.37 23.14 -1.58
CA GLU A 14 13.32 23.61 -0.68
C GLU A 14 11.91 23.23 -1.17
N ARG A 15 11.61 23.46 -2.46
CA ARG A 15 10.32 23.07 -3.06
C ARG A 15 10.13 21.56 -3.04
N TYR A 16 11.17 20.80 -3.35
CA TYR A 16 11.16 19.35 -3.31
C TYR A 16 10.87 18.83 -1.91
N GLY A 17 11.47 19.43 -0.87
CA GLY A 17 11.17 19.10 0.52
C GLY A 17 9.70 19.32 0.88
N ARG A 18 9.10 20.45 0.46
CA ARG A 18 7.66 20.71 0.68
C ARG A 18 6.78 19.70 -0.04
N TYR A 19 7.08 19.39 -1.31
CA TYR A 19 6.33 18.41 -2.11
C TYR A 19 6.39 17.01 -1.49
N ARG A 20 7.60 16.57 -1.10
CA ARG A 20 7.82 15.27 -0.46
C ARG A 20 7.06 15.10 0.85
N ARG A 21 7.11 16.10 1.73
CA ARG A 21 6.36 16.07 3.00
C ARG A 21 4.85 15.95 2.77
N ARG A 22 4.31 16.64 1.76
CA ARG A 22 2.89 16.57 1.41
C ARG A 22 2.50 15.19 0.88
N GLU A 23 3.33 14.59 0.03
CA GLU A 23 3.13 13.23 -0.49
C GLU A 23 3.09 12.19 0.64
N GLU A 24 3.98 12.32 1.62
CA GLU A 24 4.02 11.42 2.79
C GLU A 24 2.80 11.57 3.69
N LEU A 25 2.35 12.80 3.93
CA LEU A 25 1.10 13.06 4.67
C LEU A 25 -0.12 12.48 3.95
N GLN A 26 -0.20 12.66 2.63
CA GLN A 26 -1.29 12.09 1.83
C GLN A 26 -1.29 10.56 1.92
N ARG A 27 -0.12 9.92 1.73
CA ARG A 27 0.02 8.47 1.84
C ARG A 27 -0.30 7.93 3.25
N LEU A 28 -0.15 8.76 4.27
CA LEU A 28 -0.53 8.40 5.64
C LEU A 28 -2.06 8.48 5.80
N ARG A 29 -2.69 9.55 5.31
CA ARG A 29 -4.15 9.72 5.28
C ARG A 29 -4.85 8.62 4.49
N ASP A 30 -4.33 8.25 3.33
CA ASP A 30 -4.91 7.18 2.50
C ASP A 30 -4.86 5.81 3.20
N ARG A 31 -3.87 5.58 4.08
CA ARG A 31 -3.68 4.29 4.78
C ARG A 31 -4.42 4.20 6.11
N TYR A 32 -4.48 5.30 6.85
CA TYR A 32 -5.02 5.31 8.22
C TYR A 32 -6.36 6.04 8.33
N GLY A 33 -6.85 6.59 7.22
CA GLY A 33 -8.02 7.47 7.21
C GLY A 33 -7.69 8.85 7.77
N ASP A 34 -8.44 9.86 7.33
CA ASP A 34 -8.44 11.20 7.95
C ASP A 34 -9.19 11.09 9.27
N THR A 35 -8.50 10.63 10.33
CA THR A 35 -9.01 10.61 11.70
C THR A 35 -8.99 12.04 12.25
N GLY A 36 -9.79 12.91 11.63
CA GLY A 36 -9.93 14.32 11.94
C GLY A 36 -10.61 14.57 13.28
N ASP A 37 -9.92 14.28 14.39
CA ASP A 37 -10.28 14.75 15.72
C ASP A 37 -9.24 15.71 16.34
N SER A 38 -8.21 16.11 15.59
CA SER A 38 -7.39 17.26 15.97
C SER A 38 -8.01 18.52 15.37
N GLY A 39 -8.97 19.09 16.09
CA GLY A 39 -9.40 20.46 15.85
C GLY A 39 -8.25 21.43 16.06
N ASP A 40 -7.56 21.79 14.99
CA ASP A 40 -6.81 23.04 14.93
C ASP A 40 -6.85 23.59 13.50
N SER A 41 -7.49 24.74 13.37
CA SER A 41 -7.28 25.64 12.25
C SER A 41 -5.95 26.33 12.47
N ASP A 42 -4.94 25.98 11.67
CA ASP A 42 -3.89 26.94 11.32
C ASP A 42 -3.90 27.21 9.82
N SER A 43 -3.69 28.48 9.51
CA SER A 43 -4.24 29.17 8.37
C SER A 43 -3.21 29.31 7.23
N SER A 44 -3.70 29.11 6.01
CA SER A 44 -3.36 29.85 4.79
C SER A 44 -1.90 30.20 4.47
N GLU A 45 -1.43 29.65 3.34
CA GLU A 45 -0.74 30.45 2.33
C GLU A 45 -1.31 30.15 0.95
N SER A 46 -2.04 31.14 0.44
CA SER A 46 -2.68 31.18 -0.87
C SER A 46 -1.61 31.32 -1.95
N SER A 47 -1.64 30.42 -2.93
CA SER A 47 -1.39 30.78 -4.33
C SER A 47 -2.52 30.17 -5.11
N GLY A 48 -3.49 31.00 -5.47
CA GLY A 48 -4.55 30.62 -6.40
C GLY A 48 -3.95 30.07 -7.69
N ASP A 49 -4.39 28.89 -8.06
CA ASP A 49 -4.35 28.36 -9.40
C ASP A 49 -5.80 28.11 -9.78
N ASP A 50 -6.22 28.76 -10.85
CA ASP A 50 -7.57 28.76 -11.39
C ASP A 50 -8.10 27.33 -11.57
N VAL A 51 -8.99 26.89 -10.67
CA VAL A 51 -9.91 25.81 -10.98
C VAL A 51 -10.75 26.28 -12.16
N VAL A 52 -10.42 25.76 -13.33
CA VAL A 52 -11.22 25.85 -14.53
C VAL A 52 -12.62 25.31 -14.23
N SER A 53 -13.54 26.23 -13.95
CA SER A 53 -14.97 25.99 -14.01
C SER A 53 -15.31 25.70 -15.47
N TRP A 54 -15.16 24.44 -15.89
CA TRP A 54 -15.80 23.91 -17.11
C TRP A 54 -17.26 24.38 -17.04
N GLY A 55 -17.62 25.26 -17.95
CA GLY A 55 -18.97 25.79 -18.08
C GLY A 55 -19.92 24.69 -18.54
N ALA A 56 -21.15 24.77 -18.06
CA ALA A 56 -22.27 23.97 -18.54
C ALA A 56 -22.38 24.02 -20.07
N GLY A 57 -22.45 22.85 -20.69
CA GLY A 57 -22.70 22.72 -22.12
C GLY A 57 -22.99 21.28 -22.52
N GLY A 58 -24.27 20.97 -22.77
CA GLY A 58 -24.69 19.89 -23.67
C GLY A 58 -24.61 18.48 -23.11
N GLY A 59 -25.75 17.78 -23.08
CA GLY A 59 -25.88 16.45 -22.54
C GLY A 59 -25.05 15.37 -23.25
N SER A 60 -24.64 14.41 -22.46
CA SER A 60 -24.74 13.00 -22.81
C SER A 60 -24.98 12.28 -21.51
N ARG A 61 -26.14 11.65 -21.37
CA ARG A 61 -26.28 10.53 -20.44
C ARG A 61 -25.19 9.54 -20.88
N GLY A 62 -24.05 9.60 -20.20
CA GLY A 62 -23.00 8.62 -20.36
C GLY A 62 -23.62 7.23 -20.14
N PRO A 63 -23.10 6.18 -20.82
CA PRO A 63 -23.52 4.84 -20.49
C PRO A 63 -23.36 4.69 -18.98
N SER A 64 -24.48 4.41 -18.29
CA SER A 64 -24.47 4.15 -16.86
C SER A 64 -23.31 3.23 -16.58
N ASP A 65 -22.38 3.68 -15.73
CA ASP A 65 -21.22 2.87 -15.35
C ASP A 65 -21.75 1.48 -14.99
N PRO A 66 -21.23 0.41 -15.63
CA PRO A 66 -21.61 -0.93 -15.22
C PRO A 66 -21.35 -1.02 -13.72
N PRO A 67 -22.26 -1.65 -12.96
CA PRO A 67 -22.05 -1.80 -11.52
C PRO A 67 -20.67 -2.42 -11.33
N ASP A 68 -19.92 -1.86 -10.36
CA ASP A 68 -18.59 -2.36 -10.03
C ASP A 68 -18.65 -3.90 -10.00
N PRO A 69 -17.72 -4.59 -10.69
CA PRO A 69 -17.68 -6.04 -10.61
C PRO A 69 -17.62 -6.42 -9.13
N PRO A 70 -18.30 -7.50 -8.72
CA PRO A 70 -18.19 -7.95 -7.34
C PRO A 70 -16.70 -8.04 -6.97
N PRO A 71 -16.32 -7.68 -5.74
CA PRO A 71 -14.93 -7.78 -5.32
C PRO A 71 -14.42 -9.16 -5.73
N CYS A 72 -13.33 -9.19 -6.50
CA CYS A 72 -12.66 -10.44 -6.88
C CYS A 72 -12.53 -11.24 -5.60
N GLN A 73 -13.23 -12.38 -5.52
CA GLN A 73 -13.35 -13.14 -4.28
C GLN A 73 -11.94 -13.46 -3.81
N ALA A 74 -11.53 -12.83 -2.71
CA ALA A 74 -10.30 -13.18 -2.05
C ALA A 74 -10.50 -14.63 -1.59
N LEU A 75 -9.69 -15.54 -2.12
CA LEU A 75 -9.69 -16.92 -1.64
C LEU A 75 -9.34 -16.90 -0.16
N ASP A 76 -10.00 -17.74 0.62
CA ASP A 76 -9.69 -17.83 2.05
C ASP A 76 -8.22 -18.24 2.22
N PRO A 77 -7.49 -17.66 3.20
CA PRO A 77 -6.06 -17.93 3.36
C PRO A 77 -5.76 -19.42 3.60
N ARG A 78 -6.74 -20.17 4.13
CA ARG A 78 -6.67 -21.63 4.30
C ARG A 78 -6.68 -22.36 2.95
N GLU A 79 -7.62 -21.99 2.08
CA GLU A 79 -7.73 -22.54 0.73
C GLU A 79 -6.51 -22.18 -0.12
N GLU A 80 -5.99 -20.97 0.02
CA GLU A 80 -4.80 -20.52 -0.68
C GLU A 80 -3.55 -21.31 -0.26
N ARG A 81 -3.41 -21.66 1.03
CA ARG A 81 -2.32 -22.50 1.52
C ARG A 81 -2.37 -23.91 0.95
N GLU A 82 -3.55 -24.54 0.95
CA GLU A 82 -3.76 -25.85 0.36
C GLU A 82 -3.48 -25.82 -1.14
N PHE A 83 -3.96 -24.78 -1.84
CA PHE A 83 -3.66 -24.56 -3.24
C PHE A 83 -2.15 -24.53 -3.52
N TYR A 84 -1.35 -23.77 -2.77
CA TYR A 84 0.11 -23.76 -2.97
C TYR A 84 0.79 -25.08 -2.59
N ARG A 85 0.29 -25.81 -1.58
CA ARG A 85 0.77 -27.16 -1.25
C ARG A 85 0.60 -28.11 -2.42
N THR A 86 -0.57 -28.11 -3.05
CA THR A 86 -0.85 -28.96 -4.23
C THR A 86 0.02 -28.56 -5.43
N LEU A 87 0.21 -27.25 -5.66
CA LEU A 87 1.10 -26.75 -6.71
C LEU A 87 2.56 -27.16 -6.50
N ALA A 88 3.03 -27.17 -5.25
CA ALA A 88 4.38 -27.63 -4.93
C ALA A 88 4.56 -29.11 -5.30
N LEU A 89 3.62 -29.97 -4.90
CA LEU A 89 3.63 -31.41 -5.24
C LEU A 89 3.58 -31.66 -6.75
N LEU A 90 2.81 -30.86 -7.47
CA LEU A 90 2.74 -30.92 -8.92
C LEU A 90 4.06 -30.50 -9.56
N LYS A 91 4.70 -29.45 -9.04
CA LYS A 91 5.98 -28.93 -9.52
C LYS A 91 7.14 -29.88 -9.24
N THR A 92 7.14 -30.57 -8.09
CA THR A 92 8.12 -31.59 -7.73
C THR A 92 7.87 -32.92 -8.44
N ARG A 93 6.72 -33.09 -9.12
CA ARG A 93 6.28 -34.34 -9.77
C ARG A 93 6.28 -35.51 -8.79
N ASP A 94 5.76 -35.28 -7.59
CA ASP A 94 5.71 -36.33 -6.58
C ASP A 94 4.79 -37.48 -7.03
N PRO A 95 5.22 -38.75 -6.97
CA PRO A 95 4.43 -39.89 -7.47
C PRO A 95 3.14 -40.12 -6.67
N ARG A 96 2.99 -39.43 -5.53
CA ARG A 96 1.79 -39.48 -4.70
C ARG A 96 0.59 -38.86 -5.39
N ILE A 97 0.76 -37.79 -6.18
CA ILE A 97 -0.35 -37.06 -6.83
C ILE A 97 -1.11 -37.89 -7.89
N TYR A 98 -0.54 -39.02 -8.31
CA TYR A 98 -1.12 -39.93 -9.31
C TYR A 98 -1.82 -41.14 -8.69
N ARG A 99 -1.82 -41.26 -7.36
CA ARG A 99 -2.54 -42.33 -6.66
C ARG A 99 -3.99 -41.89 -6.47
N GLU A 100 -4.93 -42.82 -6.64
CA GLU A 100 -6.36 -42.54 -6.53
C GLU A 100 -6.78 -42.18 -5.08
N ASP A 101 -5.95 -42.53 -4.10
CA ASP A 101 -6.23 -42.34 -2.67
C ASP A 101 -5.84 -40.94 -2.13
N THR A 102 -5.34 -40.02 -2.97
CA THR A 102 -4.90 -38.71 -2.48
C THR A 102 -6.00 -37.65 -2.49
N THR A 103 -6.22 -37.03 -1.34
CA THR A 103 -7.09 -35.85 -1.17
C THR A 103 -6.25 -34.58 -1.19
N PHE A 104 -6.67 -33.59 -1.98
CA PHE A 104 -5.93 -32.33 -2.17
C PHE A 104 -6.50 -31.17 -1.36
N TYR A 105 -7.80 -31.25 -1.04
CA TYR A 105 -8.53 -30.27 -0.28
C TYR A 105 -9.24 -30.98 0.87
N THR A 106 -8.96 -30.54 2.09
CA THR A 106 -9.56 -31.07 3.31
C THR A 106 -10.65 -30.10 3.75
N ARG A 107 -11.91 -30.49 3.57
CA ARG A 107 -13.04 -29.66 3.99
C ARG A 107 -13.16 -29.71 5.51
N GLU A 108 -12.58 -28.68 6.13
CA GLU A 108 -12.87 -28.13 7.46
C GLU A 108 -12.49 -28.92 8.73
N GLU A 109 -12.02 -30.18 8.70
CA GLU A 109 -11.95 -30.96 9.96
C GLU A 109 -10.58 -31.31 10.55
N GLU A 110 -9.45 -31.16 9.85
CA GLU A 110 -8.16 -31.58 10.43
C GLU A 110 -7.03 -30.58 10.17
N GLU A 111 -6.29 -30.27 11.24
CA GLU A 111 -5.04 -29.50 11.35
C GLU A 111 -5.16 -28.00 11.67
N GLU A 112 -5.47 -27.72 12.94
CA GLU A 112 -4.78 -26.67 13.70
C GLU A 112 -3.32 -27.09 13.88
N GLU A 113 -2.44 -26.66 12.98
CA GLU A 113 -1.03 -26.47 13.33
C GLU A 113 -0.85 -25.00 13.70
N GLU A 114 -0.65 -24.75 14.99
CA GLU A 114 -0.20 -23.48 15.53
C GLU A 114 1.13 -23.10 14.85
N GLU A 115 1.07 -22.17 13.90
CA GLU A 115 2.24 -21.41 13.49
C GLU A 115 2.60 -20.49 14.66
N GLY A 116 3.54 -20.95 15.48
CA GLY A 116 4.12 -20.16 16.56
C GLY A 116 4.53 -18.79 16.05
N GLU A 117 4.09 -17.76 16.78
CA GLU A 117 4.51 -16.39 16.54
C GLU A 117 6.01 -16.28 16.83
N GLU A 118 6.84 -16.54 15.81
CA GLU A 118 8.25 -16.20 15.89
C GLU A 118 8.37 -14.68 16.00
N GLU A 119 8.98 -14.23 17.11
CA GLU A 119 9.33 -12.84 17.35
C GLU A 119 10.18 -12.33 16.18
N ARG A 120 9.53 -11.64 15.24
CA ARG A 120 10.21 -11.11 14.07
C ARG A 120 11.26 -10.12 14.57
N PRO A 121 12.55 -10.30 14.22
CA PRO A 121 13.59 -9.37 14.65
C PRO A 121 13.18 -7.97 14.22
N ALA A 122 13.39 -6.99 15.12
CA ALA A 122 13.03 -5.61 14.88
C ALA A 122 13.51 -5.18 13.49
N LYS A 123 12.56 -4.78 12.64
CA LYS A 123 12.82 -4.42 11.24
C LYS A 123 13.97 -3.41 11.22
N PRO A 124 15.03 -3.62 10.42
CA PRO A 124 16.12 -2.66 10.36
C PRO A 124 15.54 -1.31 9.99
N MET A 125 15.82 -0.30 10.82
CA MET A 125 15.32 1.06 10.58
C MET A 125 15.98 1.61 9.32
N PHE A 126 15.18 1.97 8.32
CA PHE A 126 15.69 2.64 7.14
C PHE A 126 15.83 4.14 7.40
N LEU A 127 16.67 4.83 6.63
CA LEU A 127 16.87 6.28 6.72
C LEU A 127 15.54 7.06 6.72
N LYS A 128 14.57 6.60 5.93
CA LYS A 128 13.19 7.14 5.87
C LYS A 128 12.41 6.94 7.16
N ASP A 129 12.63 5.84 7.87
CA ASP A 129 11.95 5.57 9.14
C ASP A 129 12.47 6.50 10.24
N TYR A 130 13.75 6.87 10.19
CA TYR A 130 14.32 7.89 11.09
C TYR A 130 13.76 9.28 10.80
N GLU A 131 13.67 9.68 9.53
CA GLU A 131 13.07 10.96 9.14
C GLU A 131 11.62 11.05 9.65
N ARG A 132 10.81 10.01 9.43
CA ARG A 132 9.45 9.92 9.96
C ARG A 132 9.41 9.95 11.49
N LYS A 133 10.30 9.22 12.16
CA LYS A 133 10.40 9.20 13.62
C LYS A 133 10.73 10.58 14.19
N VAL A 134 11.65 11.30 13.56
CA VAL A 134 12.01 12.67 13.97
C VAL A 134 10.83 13.63 13.81
N VAL A 135 10.02 13.48 12.76
CA VAL A 135 8.81 14.30 12.55
C VAL A 135 7.71 13.97 13.58
N LEU A 136 7.58 12.72 14.01
CA LEU A 136 6.60 12.30 15.02
C LEU A 136 7.01 12.69 16.45
N GLU A 137 8.28 12.50 16.83
CA GLU A 137 8.75 12.78 18.20
C GLU A 137 9.02 14.27 18.46
N LYS A 138 9.43 15.00 17.42
CA LYS A 138 9.54 16.46 17.48
C LYS A 138 8.28 17.10 16.94
N GLU A 139 7.13 16.69 17.48
CA GLU A 139 5.82 17.31 17.28
C GLU A 139 6.01 18.77 16.88
N GLY A 140 5.63 19.08 15.63
CA GLY A 140 5.72 20.44 15.11
C GLY A 140 4.94 21.39 16.01
#